data_AF-A0A918TEI4-F1
#
_entry.id   AF-A0A918TEI4-F1
#
_cell.length_a   1.000
_cell.length_b   1.000
_cell.length_c   1.000
_cell.angle_alpha   90.00
_cell.angle_beta   90.00
_cell.angle_gamma   90.00
#
_symmetry.space_group_name_H-M   'P 1'
#
loop_
_entity.id
_entity.type
_entity.pdbx_description
1 polymer ?
#
loop_
_entity_poly.entity_id
_entity_poly.type
_entity_poly.pdbx_seq_one_letter_code
_entity_poly.pdbx_strand_id
1 'polypeptide(L)'
;MGTRFIEVDESRQGEPGVRKGGRTLTVGDQSITQETWVKVESYDDLDPNVTEDVHLHTFAVPGMEVRVGAAKDDEDGSSEFETRLVPSVQYYQIELGPDSLNKLHDALKPFIAAAQECEPPKGRKVRAK
;
A
#
# COMPACT_ATOMS: atom_id res chain seq x y z
N MET A 1 4.75 -0.95 0.50
CA MET A 1 5.02 -2.14 -0.32
C MET A 1 6.31 -1.96 -1.08
N GLY A 2 7.40 -2.14 -0.34
CA GLY A 2 8.74 -2.01 -0.85
C GLY A 2 9.34 -3.39 -1.08
N THR A 3 9.77 -3.65 -2.30
CA THR A 3 10.61 -4.80 -2.61
C THR A 3 12.00 -4.29 -2.94
N ARG A 4 13.02 -4.88 -2.33
CA ARG A 4 14.42 -4.58 -2.69
C ARG A 4 15.03 -5.71 -3.48
N PHE A 5 15.91 -5.35 -4.40
CA PHE A 5 16.68 -6.26 -5.23
C PHE A 5 18.13 -6.22 -4.75
N ILE A 6 18.63 -7.34 -4.25
CA ILE A 6 20.00 -7.48 -3.79
C ILE A 6 20.73 -8.39 -4.77
N GLU A 7 21.81 -7.90 -5.38
CA GLU A 7 22.68 -8.75 -6.19
C GLU A 7 23.37 -9.78 -5.27
N VAL A 8 23.30 -11.05 -5.64
CA VAL A 8 23.84 -12.18 -4.88
C VAL A 8 24.69 -13.06 -5.78
N ASP A 9 25.55 -13.87 -5.17
CA ASP A 9 26.36 -14.86 -5.87
C ASP A 9 25.53 -16.08 -6.33
N GLU A 10 25.97 -16.76 -7.39
CA GLU A 10 25.34 -17.98 -7.91
C GLU A 10 25.28 -19.11 -6.86
N SER A 11 26.23 -19.17 -5.93
CA SER A 11 26.22 -20.15 -4.83
C SER A 11 24.99 -20.07 -3.92
N ARG A 12 24.26 -18.95 -3.93
CA ARG A 12 22.99 -18.75 -3.20
C ARG A 12 21.77 -19.18 -4.00
N GLN A 13 21.98 -19.80 -5.16
CA GLN A 13 20.91 -20.40 -5.96
C GLN A 13 20.15 -21.43 -5.13
N GLY A 14 18.82 -21.30 -5.11
CA GLY A 14 17.93 -22.16 -4.33
C GLY A 14 17.52 -21.57 -2.98
N GLU A 15 18.12 -20.47 -2.53
CA GLU A 15 17.59 -19.70 -1.41
C GLU A 15 16.24 -19.05 -1.75
N PRO A 16 15.31 -18.92 -0.79
CA PRO A 16 14.06 -18.19 -0.99
C PRO A 16 14.28 -16.78 -1.53
N GLY A 17 13.56 -16.42 -2.59
CA GLY A 17 13.62 -15.10 -3.22
C GLY A 17 14.79 -14.90 -4.19
N VAL A 18 15.72 -15.85 -4.33
CA VAL A 18 16.83 -15.77 -5.29
C VAL A 18 16.38 -16.20 -6.69
N ARG A 19 16.60 -15.35 -7.69
CA ARG A 19 16.30 -15.61 -9.11
C ARG A 19 17.32 -14.97 -10.04
N LYS A 20 17.39 -15.46 -11.29
CA LYS A 20 18.15 -14.76 -12.33
C LYS A 20 17.53 -13.39 -12.60
N GLY A 21 18.38 -12.38 -12.67
CA GLY A 21 18.07 -11.01 -13.05
C GLY A 21 19.03 -10.52 -14.14
N GLY A 22 18.74 -9.34 -14.69
CA GLY A 22 19.61 -8.69 -15.66
C GLY A 22 20.14 -7.39 -15.06
N ARG A 23 21.46 -7.20 -15.09
CA ARG A 23 22.08 -5.90 -14.81
C ARG A 23 22.52 -5.28 -16.13
N THR A 24 21.97 -4.11 -16.44
CA THR A 24 22.42 -3.32 -17.59
C THR A 24 23.58 -2.43 -17.14
N LEU A 25 24.73 -2.61 -17.79
CA LEU A 25 25.91 -1.77 -17.64
C LEU A 25 26.06 -0.91 -18.89
N THR A 26 26.11 0.40 -18.71
CA THR A 26 26.35 1.35 -19.80
C THR A 26 27.82 1.71 -19.82
N VAL A 27 28.51 1.43 -20.93
CA VAL A 27 29.92 1.76 -21.14
C VAL A 27 30.01 2.58 -22.43
N GLY A 28 30.19 3.89 -22.29
CA GLY A 28 30.06 4.82 -23.42
C GLY A 28 28.63 4.80 -23.99
N ASP A 29 28.50 4.64 -25.30
CA ASP A 29 27.22 4.57 -26.01
C ASP A 29 26.64 3.14 -26.11
N GLN A 30 27.29 2.15 -25.50
CA GLN A 30 26.85 0.75 -25.55
C GLN A 30 26.25 0.34 -24.21
N SER A 31 25.09 -0.33 -24.27
CA SER A 31 24.46 -0.99 -23.12
C SER A 31 24.67 -2.50 -23.23
N ILE A 32 25.31 -3.09 -22.22
CA ILE A 32 25.53 -4.52 -22.10
C ILE A 32 24.65 -5.02 -20.96
N THR A 33 23.79 -6.02 -21.23
CA THR A 33 23.01 -6.69 -20.18
C THR A 33 23.73 -7.97 -19.77
N GLN A 34 24.14 -8.05 -18.51
CA GLN A 34 24.74 -9.24 -17.92
C GLN A 34 23.70 -9.98 -17.09
N GLU A 35 23.65 -11.31 -17.22
CA GLU A 35 22.88 -12.15 -16.29
C GLU A 35 23.56 -12.12 -14.92
N THR A 36 22.79 -11.81 -13.89
CA THR A 36 23.23 -11.85 -12.48
C THR A 36 22.18 -12.57 -11.65
N TRP A 37 22.53 -12.98 -10.43
CA TRP A 37 21.57 -13.51 -9.48
C TRP A 37 21.11 -12.39 -8.56
N VAL A 38 19.80 -12.28 -8.36
CA VAL A 38 19.20 -11.28 -7.47
C VAL A 38 18.31 -11.95 -6.45
N LYS A 39 18.43 -11.53 -5.18
CA LYS A 39 17.48 -11.84 -4.13
C LYS A 39 16.44 -10.73 -4.07
N VAL A 40 15.18 -11.13 -4.18
CA VAL A 40 14.01 -10.26 -3.97
C VAL A 40 13.40 -10.61 -2.63
N GLU A 41 13.31 -9.60 -1.77
CA GLU A 41 12.72 -9.75 -0.44
C GLU A 41 11.78 -8.57 -0.15
N SER A 42 10.62 -8.91 0.42
CA SER A 42 9.74 -7.94 1.08
C SER A 42 10.38 -7.54 2.40
N TYR A 43 10.10 -6.31 2.83
CA TYR A 43 10.57 -5.81 4.12
C TYR A 43 9.43 -5.07 4.83
N ASP A 44 9.54 -4.97 6.15
CA ASP A 44 8.60 -4.21 6.96
C ASP A 44 8.67 -2.72 6.59
N ASP A 45 7.53 -2.14 6.17
CA ASP A 45 7.43 -0.75 5.72
C ASP A 45 7.80 0.27 6.84
N LEU A 46 7.80 -0.13 8.12
CA LEU A 46 8.21 0.67 9.28
C LEU A 46 9.64 0.38 9.76
N ASP A 47 10.16 -0.83 9.54
CA ASP A 47 11.56 -1.21 9.82
C ASP A 47 12.19 -2.01 8.67
N PRO A 48 12.87 -1.35 7.71
CA PRO A 48 13.43 -2.00 6.53
C PRO A 48 14.53 -3.05 6.78
N ASN A 49 14.94 -3.27 8.04
CA ASN A 49 15.86 -4.34 8.41
C ASN A 49 15.15 -5.67 8.63
N VAL A 50 13.83 -5.66 8.87
CA VAL A 50 13.03 -6.86 9.09
C VAL A 50 12.52 -7.36 7.74
N THR A 51 12.96 -8.57 7.36
CA THR A 51 12.58 -9.22 6.09
C THR A 51 11.95 -10.60 6.30
N GLU A 52 11.90 -11.08 7.54
CA GLU A 52 11.28 -12.35 7.93
C GLU A 52 9.85 -12.13 8.41
N ASP A 53 8.96 -13.07 8.08
CA ASP A 53 7.53 -13.07 8.47
C ASP A 53 6.81 -11.73 8.19
N VAL A 54 7.20 -11.06 7.10
CA VAL A 54 6.55 -9.84 6.63
C VAL A 54 5.29 -10.20 5.85
N HIS A 55 4.16 -9.61 6.24
CA HIS A 55 2.88 -9.85 5.60
C HIS A 55 2.17 -8.56 5.22
N LEU A 56 1.39 -8.63 4.13
CA LEU A 56 0.55 -7.52 3.69
C LEU A 56 -0.70 -7.43 4.55
N HIS A 57 -0.88 -6.30 5.22
CA HIS A 57 -2.07 -5.98 6.00
C HIS A 57 -2.88 -4.89 5.31
N THR A 58 -4.20 -5.06 5.32
CA THR A 58 -5.15 -4.03 4.88
C THR A 58 -5.92 -3.54 6.10
N PHE A 59 -5.94 -2.23 6.32
CA PHE A 59 -6.71 -1.62 7.39
C PHE A 59 -7.48 -0.40 6.89
N ALA A 60 -8.54 -0.05 7.59
CA ALA A 60 -9.42 1.04 7.24
C ALA A 60 -9.48 2.06 8.37
N VAL A 61 -9.45 3.35 8.03
CA VAL A 61 -9.57 4.44 8.99
C VAL A 61 -10.70 5.39 8.58
N PRO A 62 -11.39 6.01 9.55
CA PRO A 62 -12.32 7.10 9.27
C PRO A 62 -11.58 8.24 8.57
N GLY A 63 -12.11 8.68 7.44
CA GLY A 63 -11.60 9.81 6.67
C GLY A 63 -12.70 10.81 6.32
N MET A 64 -12.33 11.83 5.55
CA MET A 64 -13.26 12.77 4.95
C MET A 64 -13.06 12.75 3.44
N GLU A 65 -14.15 12.74 2.69
CA GLU A 65 -14.16 12.88 1.22
C GLU A 65 -14.83 14.22 0.85
N VAL A 66 -14.26 14.94 -0.11
CA VAL A 66 -14.90 16.13 -0.69
C VAL A 66 -15.90 15.67 -1.74
N ARG A 67 -17.18 15.99 -1.55
CA ARG A 67 -18.19 15.82 -2.59
C ARG A 67 -18.64 17.16 -3.12
N VAL A 68 -18.77 17.22 -4.44
CA VAL A 68 -19.36 18.36 -5.13
C VAL A 68 -20.89 18.25 -4.99
N GLY A 69 -21.51 19.25 -4.39
CA GLY A 69 -22.97 19.38 -4.28
C GLY A 69 -23.62 19.69 -5.63
N ALA A 70 -24.95 19.62 -5.68
CA ALA A 70 -25.70 20.03 -6.86
C ALA A 70 -25.54 21.54 -7.09
N ALA A 71 -25.41 21.95 -8.35
CA ALA A 71 -25.41 23.37 -8.71
C ALA A 71 -26.73 24.02 -8.24
N LYS A 72 -26.63 25.19 -7.63
CA LYS A 72 -27.76 26.12 -7.60
C LYS A 72 -27.76 26.84 -8.94
N ASP A 73 -28.83 26.71 -9.71
CA ASP A 73 -29.05 27.56 -10.86
C ASP A 73 -29.45 28.95 -10.34
N ASP A 74 -28.48 29.87 -10.30
CA ASP A 74 -28.77 31.29 -10.19
C ASP A 74 -28.99 31.86 -11.61
N GLU A 75 -29.92 32.81 -11.72
CA GLU A 75 -30.45 33.40 -12.96
C GLU A 75 -29.38 34.03 -13.89
N ASP A 76 -28.14 34.16 -13.43
CA ASP A 76 -26.98 34.76 -14.13
C ASP A 76 -26.07 33.74 -14.84
N GLY A 77 -26.40 32.44 -14.84
CA GLY A 77 -25.65 31.42 -15.60
C GLY A 77 -24.27 31.07 -15.03
N SER A 78 -23.95 31.51 -13.81
CA SER A 78 -22.79 31.07 -13.04
C SER A 78 -23.22 29.94 -12.10
N SER A 79 -22.70 28.73 -12.32
CA SER A 79 -22.93 27.59 -11.41
C SER A 79 -21.87 27.61 -10.31
N GLU A 80 -22.25 28.02 -9.11
CA GLU A 80 -21.43 27.84 -7.92
C GLU A 80 -21.65 26.43 -7.34
N PHE A 81 -20.61 25.60 -7.39
CA PHE A 81 -20.65 24.26 -6.82
C PHE A 81 -20.27 24.30 -5.33
N GLU A 82 -21.21 23.98 -4.45
CA GLU A 82 -20.95 23.88 -3.01
C GLU A 82 -20.20 22.57 -2.71
N THR A 83 -18.95 22.65 -2.24
CA THR A 83 -18.19 21.47 -1.82
C THR A 83 -18.50 21.15 -0.37
N ARG A 84 -18.81 19.87 -0.07
CA ARG A 84 -19.07 19.40 1.29
C ARG A 84 -18.14 18.25 1.66
N LEU A 85 -17.54 18.33 2.85
CA LEU A 85 -16.84 17.21 3.47
C LEU A 85 -17.87 16.22 4.02
N VAL A 86 -17.80 14.97 3.56
CA VAL A 86 -18.61 13.88 4.06
C VAL A 86 -17.73 12.81 4.71
N PRO A 87 -18.15 12.19 5.83
CA PRO A 87 -17.45 11.05 6.40
C PRO A 87 -17.26 9.95 5.35
N SER A 88 -16.03 9.45 5.25
CA SER A 88 -15.64 8.39 4.34
C SER A 88 -14.79 7.35 5.07
N VAL A 89 -14.54 6.23 4.40
CA VAL A 89 -13.63 5.19 4.88
C VAL A 89 -12.46 5.16 3.91
N GLN A 90 -11.25 5.33 4.44
CA GLN A 90 -10.02 5.24 3.67
C GLN A 90 -9.34 3.91 3.96
N TYR A 91 -8.95 3.20 2.90
CA TYR A 91 -8.28 1.90 2.99
C TYR A 91 -6.80 2.08 2.72
N TYR A 92 -5.98 1.45 3.57
CA TYR A 92 -4.53 1.46 3.47
C TYR A 92 -4.01 0.04 3.42
N GLN A 93 -2.90 -0.13 2.72
CA GLN A 93 -2.14 -1.37 2.64
C GLN A 93 -0.72 -1.12 3.13
N ILE A 94 -0.20 -2.03 3.95
CA ILE A 94 1.13 -1.92 4.56
C ILE A 94 1.73 -3.32 4.76
N GLU A 95 3.01 -3.48 4.45
CA GLU A 95 3.77 -4.69 4.77
C GLU A 95 4.36 -4.55 6.17
N LEU A 96 4.03 -5.44 7.09
CA LEU A 96 4.51 -5.39 8.49
C LEU A 96 5.13 -6.73 8.87
N GLY A 97 6.26 -6.67 9.58
CA GLY A 97 6.79 -7.76 10.36
C GLY A 97 6.10 -7.88 11.73
N PRO A 98 6.43 -8.91 12.52
CA PRO A 98 5.71 -9.27 13.73
C PRO A 98 5.67 -8.15 14.78
N ASP A 99 6.80 -7.47 15.01
CA ASP A 99 6.88 -6.40 16.02
C ASP A 99 6.08 -5.16 15.61
N SER A 100 6.13 -4.77 14.34
CA SER A 100 5.36 -3.63 13.84
C SER A 100 3.87 -3.94 13.79
N LEU A 101 3.48 -5.18 13.47
CA LEU A 101 2.11 -5.63 13.56
C LEU A 101 1.60 -5.57 15.01
N ASN A 102 2.40 -6.00 15.98
CA ASN A 102 2.05 -5.88 17.41
C ASN A 102 1.88 -4.42 17.82
N LYS A 103 2.75 -3.52 17.38
CA LYS A 103 2.58 -2.06 17.62
C LYS A 103 1.26 -1.53 17.06
N LEU A 104 0.86 -1.97 15.86
CA LEU A 104 -0.43 -1.60 15.28
C LEU A 104 -1.60 -2.10 16.16
N HIS A 105 -1.55 -3.36 16.60
CA HIS A 105 -2.57 -3.91 17.49
C HIS A 105 -2.66 -3.16 18.82
N ASP A 106 -1.53 -2.85 19.45
CA ASP A 106 -1.48 -2.10 20.69
C ASP A 106 -2.04 -0.68 20.54
N ALA A 107 -1.74 -0.01 19.43
CA ALA A 107 -2.29 1.32 19.12
C ALA A 107 -3.81 1.30 18.92
N LEU A 108 -4.35 0.23 18.34
CA LEU A 108 -5.79 0.08 18.08
C LEU A 108 -6.58 -0.43 19.28
N LYS A 109 -5.92 -1.06 20.26
CA LYS A 109 -6.51 -1.66 21.45
C LYS A 109 -7.55 -0.81 22.19
N PRO A 110 -7.32 0.49 22.51
CA PRO A 110 -8.33 1.30 23.21
C PRO A 110 -9.60 1.53 22.37
N PHE A 111 -9.48 1.61 21.04
CA PHE A 111 -10.61 1.80 20.14
C PHE A 111 -11.43 0.52 19.99
N ILE A 112 -10.74 -0.62 19.84
CA ILE A 112 -11.38 -1.94 19.75
C ILE A 112 -12.14 -2.26 21.04
N ALA A 113 -11.58 -1.93 22.21
CA ALA A 113 -12.22 -2.18 23.50
C ALA A 113 -13.54 -1.42 23.69
N ALA A 114 -13.71 -0.28 23.04
CA ALA A 114 -14.94 0.52 23.08
C ALA A 114 -15.89 0.25 21.90
N ALA A 115 -15.45 -0.49 20.89
CA ALA A 115 -16.20 -0.74 19.66
C ALA A 115 -17.10 -1.97 19.79
N GLN A 116 -18.16 -1.99 18.98
CA GLN A 116 -18.96 -3.19 18.73
C GLN A 116 -18.50 -3.82 17.42
N GLU A 117 -18.20 -5.12 17.44
CA GLU A 117 -17.90 -5.88 16.23
C GLU A 117 -19.11 -5.84 15.28
N CYS A 118 -18.86 -5.57 14.00
CA CYS A 118 -19.89 -5.51 12.98
C CYS A 118 -19.41 -6.21 11.70
N GLU A 119 -20.36 -6.66 10.88
CA GLU A 119 -20.01 -7.20 9.56
C GLU A 119 -19.38 -6.09 8.69
N PRO A 120 -18.37 -6.43 7.87
CA PRO A 120 -17.79 -5.46 6.94
C PRO A 120 -18.90 -4.91 6.01
N PRO A 121 -18.93 -3.59 5.76
CA PRO A 121 -19.96 -2.99 4.93
C PRO A 121 -19.95 -3.66 3.56
N LYS A 122 -21.10 -4.23 3.16
CA LYS A 122 -21.28 -4.82 1.83
C LYS A 122 -21.00 -3.73 0.80
N GLY A 123 -19.87 -3.82 0.11
CA GLY A 123 -19.41 -2.81 -0.84
C GLY A 123 -20.55 -2.36 -1.75
N ARG A 124 -20.80 -1.04 -1.79
CA ARG A 124 -21.79 -0.45 -2.69
C ARG A 124 -21.30 -0.70 -4.11
N LYS A 125 -21.84 -1.75 -4.76
CA LYS A 125 -21.63 -1.98 -6.20
C LYS A 125 -22.05 -0.70 -6.91
N VAL A 126 -21.08 0.06 -7.42
CA VAL A 126 -21.34 1.14 -8.37
C VAL A 126 -21.96 0.46 -9.57
N ARG A 127 -23.27 0.63 -9.73
CA ARG A 127 -24.00 0.13 -10.89
C ARG A 127 -23.51 0.97 -12.07
N ALA A 128 -22.56 0.43 -12.82
CA ALA A 128 -22.17 0.99 -14.11
C ALA A 128 -23.45 1.13 -14.94
N LYS A 129 -23.69 2.34 -15.44
CA LYS A 129 -24.83 2.70 -16.27
C LYS A 129 -24.40 2.67 -17.72
#